data_AF-A0A6A7FYC4-F1
#
_entry.id   AF-A0A6A7FYC4-F1
#
_cell.length_a   1.000
_cell.length_b   1.000
_cell.length_c   1.000
_cell.angle_alpha   90.00
_cell.angle_beta   90.00
_cell.angle_gamma   90.00
#
_symmetry.space_group_name_H-M   'P 1'
#
loop_
_entity.id
_entity.type
_entity.pdbx_description
1 polymer ?
#
loop_
_entity_poly.entity_id
_entity_poly.type
_entity_poly.pdbx_seq_one_letter_code
_entity_poly.pdbx_strand_id
1 'polypeptide(L)'
;MIMDFALPSRGESLVEAFHKWRAWADPKVCCDYSLHVGVTWWGPKVEAEIQELSRDLGVNSFKMFMAYKDTWQLDDTELLNAFTACKGAGALAQVHAENGDAIKENSRKLLAQGITGPEGHELSRPEEVEAEATNRACVLANQVG
;
A
#
# COMPACT_ATOMS: atom_id res chain seq x y z
N MET A 1 2.10 -11.40 19.58
CA MET A 1 2.44 -10.16 18.86
C MET A 1 1.67 -10.13 17.56
N ILE A 2 1.07 -9.00 17.19
CA ILE A 2 0.44 -8.78 15.88
C ILE A 2 1.03 -7.54 15.18
N MET A 3 0.91 -7.45 13.85
CA MET A 3 1.23 -6.25 13.09
C MET A 3 0.03 -5.88 12.23
N ASP A 4 -0.48 -4.66 12.40
CA ASP A 4 -1.65 -4.14 11.67
C ASP A 4 -1.22 -3.06 10.66
N PHE A 5 -2.15 -2.61 9.81
CA PHE A 5 -1.87 -1.58 8.80
C PHE A 5 -2.65 -0.29 9.11
N ALA A 6 -1.93 0.78 9.43
CA ALA A 6 -2.51 2.12 9.49
C ALA A 6 -2.67 2.67 8.06
N LEU A 7 -3.91 2.73 7.56
CA LEU A 7 -4.20 3.11 6.17
C LEU A 7 -4.88 4.50 6.10
N PRO A 8 -4.15 5.56 5.73
CA PRO A 8 -4.72 6.88 5.51
C PRO A 8 -5.56 6.92 4.23
N SER A 9 -6.59 7.78 4.22
CA SER A 9 -7.26 8.16 2.99
C SER A 9 -6.32 8.99 2.11
N ARG A 10 -6.60 9.06 0.81
CA ARG A 10 -5.79 9.85 -0.12
C ARG A 10 -5.73 11.32 0.33
N GLY A 11 -4.52 11.85 0.53
CA GLY A 11 -4.29 13.23 0.99
C GLY A 11 -4.25 13.41 2.52
N GLU A 12 -4.60 12.39 3.32
CA GLU A 12 -4.46 12.44 4.78
C GLU A 12 -2.99 12.25 5.19
N SER A 13 -2.61 12.82 6.34
CA SER A 13 -1.28 12.63 6.93
C SER A 13 -1.06 11.18 7.34
N LEU A 14 0.13 10.64 7.05
CA LEU A 14 0.55 9.32 7.50
C LEU A 14 0.68 9.27 9.03
N VAL A 15 1.22 10.34 9.62
CA VAL A 15 1.45 10.46 11.08
C VAL A 15 0.12 10.54 11.83
N GLU A 16 -0.84 11.33 11.33
CA GLU A 16 -2.18 11.38 11.93
C GLU A 16 -2.89 10.02 11.86
N ALA A 17 -2.76 9.30 10.74
CA ALA A 17 -3.31 7.94 10.61
C ALA A 17 -2.64 6.97 11.59
N PHE A 18 -1.31 7.01 11.74
CA PHE A 18 -0.59 6.21 12.74
C PHE A 18 -1.13 6.48 14.16
N HIS A 19 -1.24 7.73 14.57
CA HIS A 19 -1.77 8.09 15.91
C HIS A 19 -3.23 7.65 16.10
N LYS A 20 -4.06 7.75 15.07
CA LYS A 20 -5.44 7.26 15.10
C LYS A 20 -5.50 5.75 15.36
N TRP A 21 -4.66 4.95 14.69
CA TRP A 21 -4.59 3.51 14.92
C TRP A 21 -4.09 3.17 16.33
N ARG A 22 -3.03 3.86 16.78
CA ARG A 22 -2.51 3.72 18.16
C ARG A 22 -3.60 4.00 19.19
N ALA A 23 -4.39 5.07 19.01
CA ALA A 23 -5.49 5.41 19.92
C ALA A 23 -6.60 4.34 19.97
N TRP A 24 -6.83 3.61 18.87
CA TRP A 24 -7.77 2.49 18.87
C TRP A 24 -7.21 1.24 19.55
N ALA A 25 -5.91 0.97 19.36
CA ALA A 25 -5.26 -0.26 19.78
C ALA A 25 -4.74 -0.23 21.23
N ASP A 26 -4.04 0.84 21.63
CA ASP A 26 -3.38 0.98 22.94
C ASP A 26 -4.29 0.58 24.15
N PRO A 27 -5.59 0.96 24.20
CA PRO A 27 -6.46 0.58 25.33
C PRO A 27 -7.10 -0.81 25.22
N LYS A 28 -6.90 -1.55 24.12
CA LYS A 28 -7.66 -2.78 23.80
C LYS A 28 -6.80 -4.02 23.59
N VAL A 29 -5.55 -3.87 23.18
CA VAL A 29 -4.70 -5.02 22.83
C VAL A 29 -4.39 -5.88 24.06
N CYS A 30 -4.54 -7.20 23.93
CA CYS A 30 -4.21 -8.17 24.97
C CYS A 30 -2.82 -8.80 24.81
N CYS A 31 -2.06 -8.38 23.78
CA CYS A 31 -0.70 -8.80 23.51
C CYS A 31 0.05 -7.68 22.76
N ASP A 32 1.38 -7.77 22.67
CA ASP A 32 2.19 -6.78 21.97
C ASP A 32 1.74 -6.59 20.51
N TYR A 33 1.92 -5.39 19.99
CA TYR A 33 1.63 -5.08 18.60
C TYR A 33 2.59 -4.05 18.01
N SER A 34 2.60 -3.98 16.68
CA SER A 34 3.24 -2.90 15.91
C SER A 34 2.37 -2.53 14.71
N LEU A 35 2.77 -1.50 13.96
CA LEU A 35 2.04 -0.99 12.80
C LEU A 35 2.96 -0.86 11.59
N HIS A 36 2.47 -1.33 10.45
CA HIS A 36 2.87 -0.85 9.13
C HIS A 36 2.07 0.42 8.81
N VAL A 37 2.61 1.33 8.01
CA VAL A 37 1.87 2.52 7.56
C VAL A 37 1.68 2.50 6.04
N GLY A 38 0.45 2.69 5.59
CA GLY A 38 0.10 2.72 4.18
C GLY A 38 0.51 4.01 3.50
N VAL A 39 1.20 3.92 2.37
CA VAL A 39 1.47 5.03 1.46
C VAL A 39 0.44 4.96 0.33
N THR A 40 -0.68 5.66 0.52
CA THR A 40 -1.86 5.62 -0.38
C THR A 40 -1.92 6.80 -1.35
N TRP A 41 -0.94 7.70 -1.26
CA TRP A 41 -0.72 8.84 -2.14
C TRP A 41 0.73 9.30 -2.03
N TRP A 42 1.19 10.12 -2.98
CA TRP A 42 2.57 10.59 -2.98
C TRP A 42 2.69 12.11 -3.03
N GLY A 43 3.71 12.64 -2.37
CA GLY A 43 4.10 14.06 -2.39
C GLY A 43 5.17 14.39 -1.35
N PRO A 44 5.72 15.62 -1.35
CA PRO A 44 6.82 16.00 -0.44
C PRO A 44 6.48 15.84 1.06
N LYS A 45 5.19 16.01 1.41
CA LYS A 45 4.71 15.77 2.78
C LYS A 45 4.85 14.30 3.18
N VAL A 46 4.46 13.38 2.31
CA VAL A 46 4.54 11.92 2.54
C VAL A 46 6.00 11.49 2.74
N GLU A 47 6.93 12.01 1.93
CA GLU A 47 8.36 11.74 2.09
C GLU A 47 8.88 12.17 3.47
N ALA A 48 8.54 13.38 3.91
CA ALA A 48 8.91 13.88 5.23
C ALA A 48 8.30 13.02 6.36
N GLU A 49 7.04 12.63 6.23
CA GLU A 49 6.35 11.81 7.22
C GLU A 49 6.89 10.37 7.29
N ILE A 50 7.36 9.79 6.18
CA ILE A 50 8.08 8.50 6.19
C ILE A 50 9.35 8.59 7.07
N GLN A 51 10.10 9.70 6.95
CA GLN A 51 11.30 9.92 7.76
C GLN A 51 10.96 10.07 9.25
N GLU A 52 9.95 10.88 9.57
CA GLU A 52 9.47 11.08 10.95
C GLU A 52 8.98 9.76 11.57
N LEU A 53 8.12 9.01 10.85
CA LEU A 53 7.60 7.72 11.31
C LEU A 53 8.71 6.72 11.61
N SER A 54 9.76 6.70 10.78
CA SER A 54 10.89 5.79 10.95
C SER A 54 11.84 6.20 12.07
N ARG A 55 12.15 7.49 12.20
CA ARG A 55 13.11 7.99 13.19
C ARG A 55 12.50 8.13 14.58
N ASP A 56 11.28 8.64 14.66
CA ASP A 56 10.71 9.14 15.90
C ASP A 56 9.59 8.24 16.44
N LEU A 57 8.91 7.48 15.58
CA LEU A 57 7.70 6.70 15.94
C LEU A 57 7.88 5.18 15.84
N GLY A 58 9.07 4.71 15.44
CA GLY A 58 9.43 3.29 15.45
C GLY A 58 8.84 2.46 14.31
N VAL A 59 8.37 3.08 13.23
CA VAL A 59 7.82 2.39 12.05
C VAL A 59 8.90 2.13 11.03
N ASN A 60 9.23 0.87 10.74
CA ASN A 60 10.27 0.51 9.77
C ASN A 60 9.73 -0.22 8.53
N SER A 61 8.43 -0.15 8.27
CA SER A 61 7.79 -0.80 7.13
C SER A 61 6.57 -0.05 6.63
N PHE A 62 6.51 0.15 5.31
CA PHE A 62 5.49 0.95 4.64
C PHE A 62 4.81 0.15 3.53
N LYS A 63 3.49 0.26 3.41
CA LYS A 63 2.67 -0.53 2.47
C LYS A 63 2.18 0.32 1.31
N MET A 64 2.57 -0.06 0.11
CA MET A 64 2.14 0.53 -1.16
C MET A 64 1.19 -0.43 -1.89
N PHE A 65 0.39 0.12 -2.80
CA PHE A 65 -0.59 -0.64 -3.58
C PHE A 65 -0.42 -0.36 -5.07
N MET A 66 -0.33 -1.41 -5.88
CA MET A 66 -0.38 -1.34 -7.34
C MET A 66 -1.80 -1.57 -7.90
N ALA A 67 -2.71 -2.02 -7.02
CA ALA A 67 -4.13 -2.17 -7.28
C ALA A 67 -4.96 -1.12 -6.54
N TYR A 68 -6.29 -1.25 -6.62
CA TYR A 68 -7.25 -0.28 -6.10
C TYR A 68 -7.16 1.08 -6.81
N LYS A 69 -7.24 1.03 -8.15
CA LYS A 69 -7.27 2.22 -9.01
C LYS A 69 -8.24 3.27 -8.50
N ASP A 70 -7.85 4.54 -8.60
CA ASP A 70 -8.56 5.74 -8.11
C ASP A 70 -8.65 5.91 -6.58
N THR A 71 -8.13 4.96 -5.78
CA THR A 71 -8.16 5.04 -4.31
C THR A 71 -6.76 5.02 -3.71
N TRP A 72 -6.10 3.85 -3.68
CA TRP A 72 -4.78 3.66 -3.06
C TRP A 72 -3.66 3.35 -4.06
N GLN A 73 -4.01 3.07 -5.32
CA GLN A 73 -3.01 2.75 -6.35
C GLN A 73 -2.01 3.89 -6.53
N LEU A 74 -0.73 3.56 -6.43
CA LEU A 74 0.37 4.41 -6.89
C LEU A 74 0.78 4.04 -8.31
N ASP A 75 1.21 5.02 -9.09
CA ASP A 75 1.88 4.78 -10.37
C ASP A 75 3.38 4.44 -10.19
N ASP A 76 4.04 4.04 -11.27
CA ASP A 76 5.45 3.61 -11.23
C ASP A 76 6.40 4.74 -10.79
N THR A 77 6.10 6.00 -11.12
CA THR A 77 6.90 7.15 -10.69
C THR A 77 6.72 7.39 -9.20
N GLU A 78 5.48 7.33 -8.69
CA GLU A 78 5.18 7.41 -7.27
C GLU A 78 5.84 6.26 -6.48
N LEU A 79 5.83 5.03 -7.02
CA LEU A 79 6.49 3.88 -6.40
C LEU A 79 8.01 4.05 -6.32
N LEU A 80 8.68 4.50 -7.38
CA LEU A 80 10.11 4.78 -7.37
C LEU A 80 10.49 5.79 -6.28
N ASN A 81 9.70 6.85 -6.14
CA ASN A 81 9.92 7.85 -5.11
C ASN A 81 9.66 7.29 -3.70
N ALA A 82 8.57 6.53 -3.52
CA ALA A 82 8.25 5.88 -2.25
C ALA A 82 9.32 4.87 -1.83
N PHE A 83 9.84 4.06 -2.74
CA PHE A 83 10.94 3.13 -2.49
C PHE A 83 12.22 3.88 -2.12
N THR A 84 12.51 5.00 -2.79
CA THR A 84 13.67 5.86 -2.48
C THR A 84 13.57 6.44 -1.07
N ALA A 85 12.39 6.92 -0.68
CA ALA A 85 12.16 7.42 0.68
C ALA A 85 12.28 6.31 1.74
N CYS A 86 11.73 5.12 1.47
CA CYS A 86 11.88 3.95 2.35
C CYS A 86 13.35 3.59 2.54
N LYS A 87 14.13 3.51 1.45
CA LYS A 87 15.57 3.25 1.49
C LYS A 87 16.31 4.30 2.32
N GLY A 88 16.03 5.59 2.09
CA GLY A 88 16.63 6.70 2.84
C GLY A 88 16.28 6.68 4.33
N ALA A 89 15.12 6.13 4.70
CA ALA A 89 14.67 5.95 6.07
C ALA A 89 15.17 4.66 6.74
N GLY A 90 15.80 3.74 6.00
CA GLY A 90 16.13 2.40 6.49
C GLY A 90 14.90 1.51 6.72
N ALA A 91 13.82 1.75 5.97
CA ALA A 91 12.54 1.06 6.09
C ALA A 91 12.27 0.09 4.94
N LEU A 92 11.50 -0.97 5.22
CA LEU A 92 11.08 -1.96 4.25
C LEU A 92 9.85 -1.49 3.46
N ALA A 93 9.97 -1.47 2.14
CA ALA A 93 8.85 -1.30 1.23
C ALA A 93 8.06 -2.61 1.07
N GLN A 94 6.80 -2.63 1.48
CA GLN A 94 5.85 -3.70 1.22
C GLN A 94 4.93 -3.30 0.06
N VAL A 95 4.61 -4.23 -0.83
CA VAL A 95 3.75 -3.95 -1.99
C VAL A 95 2.57 -4.92 -2.00
N HIS A 96 1.38 -4.44 -2.33
CA HIS A 96 0.28 -5.28 -2.81
C HIS A 96 0.30 -5.21 -4.34
N ALA A 97 0.74 -6.31 -4.96
CA ALA A 97 1.24 -6.33 -6.33
C ALA A 97 0.26 -7.04 -7.26
N GLU A 98 -0.83 -6.36 -7.61
CA GLU A 98 -1.71 -6.74 -8.72
C GLU A 98 -1.85 -5.54 -9.68
N ASN A 99 -2.00 -5.77 -10.98
CA ASN A 99 -2.18 -4.68 -11.95
C ASN A 99 -3.58 -4.05 -11.83
N GLY A 100 -3.66 -2.90 -11.14
CA GLY A 100 -4.93 -2.25 -10.85
C GLY A 100 -5.72 -1.74 -12.05
N ASP A 101 -5.04 -1.38 -13.14
CA ASP A 101 -5.70 -0.96 -14.38
C ASP A 101 -6.38 -2.15 -15.07
N ALA A 102 -5.71 -3.30 -15.12
CA ALA A 102 -6.29 -4.54 -15.64
C ALA A 102 -7.49 -4.99 -14.79
N ILE A 103 -7.37 -4.99 -13.45
CA ILE A 103 -8.46 -5.36 -12.54
C ILE A 103 -9.69 -4.47 -12.75
N LYS A 104 -9.50 -3.15 -12.84
CA LYS A 104 -10.61 -2.20 -13.03
C LYS A 104 -11.35 -2.49 -14.34
N GLU A 105 -10.61 -2.70 -15.43
CA GLU A 105 -11.20 -2.96 -16.73
C GLU A 105 -11.89 -4.33 -16.80
N ASN A 106 -11.28 -5.38 -16.25
CA ASN A 106 -11.88 -6.72 -16.20
C ASN A 106 -13.15 -6.75 -15.33
N SER A 107 -13.12 -6.09 -14.16
CA SER A 107 -14.30 -5.94 -13.29
C SER A 107 -15.44 -5.26 -14.03
N ARG A 108 -15.16 -4.17 -14.76
CA ARG A 108 -16.14 -3.46 -15.59
C ARG A 108 -16.76 -4.37 -16.65
N LYS A 109 -15.95 -5.19 -17.33
CA LYS A 109 -16.42 -6.14 -18.36
C LYS A 109 -17.32 -7.22 -17.78
N LEU A 110 -16.94 -7.84 -16.66
CA LEU A 110 -17.70 -8.92 -16.02
C LEU A 110 -19.06 -8.43 -15.53
N LEU A 111 -19.09 -7.26 -14.88
CA LEU A 111 -20.34 -6.63 -14.46
C LEU A 111 -21.25 -6.31 -15.65
N ALA A 112 -20.69 -5.83 -16.77
CA ALA A 112 -21.45 -5.57 -18.00
C ALA A 112 -21.99 -6.86 -18.66
N GLN A 113 -21.38 -8.01 -18.38
CA GLN A 113 -21.86 -9.34 -18.80
C GLN A 113 -22.89 -9.93 -17.83
N GLY A 114 -23.24 -9.24 -16.74
CA GLY A 114 -24.17 -9.71 -15.72
C GLY A 114 -23.56 -10.63 -14.67
N ILE A 115 -22.24 -10.83 -14.70
CA ILE A 115 -21.51 -11.61 -13.70
C ILE A 115 -21.36 -10.74 -12.45
N THR A 116 -22.23 -10.98 -11.48
CA THR A 116 -22.36 -10.20 -10.24
C THR A 116 -22.17 -11.05 -8.98
N GLY A 117 -21.97 -12.36 -9.14
CA GLY A 117 -21.67 -13.25 -8.03
C GLY A 117 -20.19 -13.17 -7.61
N PRO A 118 -19.83 -13.79 -6.48
CA PRO A 118 -18.47 -13.79 -5.95
C PRO A 118 -17.42 -14.36 -6.91
N GLU A 119 -17.80 -15.25 -7.83
CA GLU A 119 -16.92 -15.80 -8.86
C GLU A 119 -16.34 -14.72 -9.79
N GLY A 120 -17.08 -13.63 -10.02
CA GLY A 120 -16.58 -12.49 -10.78
C GLY A 120 -15.37 -11.81 -10.15
N HIS A 121 -15.18 -11.96 -8.83
CA HIS A 121 -14.01 -11.43 -8.13
C HIS A 121 -12.73 -12.08 -8.63
N GLU A 122 -12.68 -13.41 -8.66
CA GLU A 122 -11.52 -14.18 -9.14
C GLU A 122 -11.32 -13.96 -10.65
N LEU A 123 -12.40 -14.06 -11.44
CA LEU A 123 -12.35 -13.87 -12.89
C LEU A 123 -11.85 -12.47 -13.30
N SER A 124 -12.00 -11.46 -12.43
CA SER A 124 -11.52 -10.10 -12.70
C SER A 124 -10.01 -9.94 -12.57
N ARG A 125 -9.33 -10.88 -11.91
CA ARG A 125 -7.93 -10.79 -11.48
C ARG A 125 -7.19 -12.12 -11.66
N PRO A 126 -7.16 -12.68 -12.88
CA PRO A 126 -6.44 -13.92 -13.12
C PRO A 126 -4.96 -13.76 -12.74
N GLU A 127 -4.30 -14.85 -12.33
CA GLU A 127 -3.00 -14.83 -11.64
C GLU A 127 -1.89 -14.08 -12.40
N GLU A 128 -1.95 -13.97 -13.73
CA GLU A 128 -1.00 -13.18 -14.51
C GLU A 128 -1.00 -11.68 -14.17
N VAL A 129 -2.11 -11.15 -13.64
CA VAL A 129 -2.25 -9.78 -13.14
C VAL A 129 -1.40 -9.55 -11.90
N GLU A 130 -1.29 -10.55 -11.03
CA GLU A 130 -0.40 -10.55 -9.87
C GLU A 130 1.06 -10.75 -10.29
N ALA A 131 1.31 -11.71 -11.20
CA ALA A 131 2.65 -12.02 -11.66
C ALA A 131 3.35 -10.83 -12.34
N GLU A 132 2.63 -10.08 -13.19
CA GLU A 132 3.15 -8.88 -13.85
C GLU A 132 3.54 -7.81 -12.84
N ALA A 133 2.63 -7.46 -11.93
CA ALA A 133 2.85 -6.41 -10.95
C ALA A 133 3.94 -6.79 -9.94
N THR A 134 4.04 -8.06 -9.55
CA THR A 134 5.12 -8.57 -8.70
C THR A 134 6.47 -8.40 -9.39
N ASN A 135 6.58 -8.81 -10.66
CA ASN A 135 7.81 -8.62 -11.43
C ASN A 135 8.17 -7.13 -11.55
N ARG A 136 7.20 -6.26 -11.86
CA ARG A 136 7.41 -4.82 -11.96
C ARG A 136 7.85 -4.19 -10.64
N ALA A 137 7.21 -4.52 -9.52
CA ALA A 137 7.61 -4.04 -8.20
C ALA A 137 9.08 -4.41 -7.88
N CYS A 138 9.49 -5.64 -8.16
CA CYS A 138 10.87 -6.09 -7.98
C CYS A 138 11.86 -5.32 -8.88
N VAL A 139 11.51 -5.10 -10.15
CA VAL A 139 12.35 -4.33 -11.09
C VAL A 139 12.52 -2.89 -10.62
N LEU A 140 11.43 -2.23 -10.20
CA LEU A 140 11.45 -0.86 -9.70
C LEU A 140 12.26 -0.74 -8.40
N ALA A 141 12.07 -1.67 -7.44
CA ALA A 141 12.85 -1.72 -6.22
C ALA A 141 14.35 -1.87 -6.52
N ASN A 142 14.72 -2.72 -7.48
CA ASN A 142 16.11 -2.90 -7.89
C ASN A 142 16.73 -1.64 -8.52
N GLN A 143 15.94 -0.74 -9.13
CA GLN A 143 16.48 0.54 -9.64
C GLN A 143 16.86 1.51 -8.51
N VAL A 144 16.21 1.40 -7.36
CA VAL A 144 16.47 2.23 -6.19
C VAL A 144 17.59 1.64 -5.33
N GLY A 145 17.74 0.31 -5.34
CA GLY A 145 18.71 -0.48 -4.57
C GLY A 145 18.38 -0.53 -3.08
#